data_AF-A0A929HT81-F1
#
_entry.id   AF-A0A929HT81-F1
#
_cell.length_a   1.000
_cell.length_b   1.000
_cell.length_c   1.000
_cell.angle_alpha   90.00
_cell.angle_beta   90.00
_cell.angle_gamma   90.00
#
_symmetry.space_group_name_H-M   'P 1'
#
loop_
_entity.id
_entity.type
_entity.pdbx_description
1 polymer ?
#
loop_
_entity_poly.entity_id
_entity_poly.type
_entity_poly.pdbx_seq_one_letter_code
_entity_poly.pdbx_strand_id
1 'polypeptide(L)'
;MNFTALLENYDGLSALLALLGVIALIKVGKFLAFKVPALARMKKINREEDKKKLAQAKYRPMIKSSRNVGLACNLTFFIVVLPFCITMASTPAWKILLDVVIILMFYDFFYYCAHRFWFHGNGPMRKIHAVHHQARSPTFVDALYVHPFETFIGLALYIVSIALLAALMGPFHV
;
A
#
# COMPACT_ATOMS: atom_id res chain seq x y z
N MET A 1 -30.01 -1.63 -4.42
CA MET A 1 -29.85 -1.08 -3.05
C MET A 1 -30.15 0.41 -3.11
N ASN A 2 -30.98 0.95 -2.21
CA ASN A 2 -31.22 2.39 -2.16
C ASN A 2 -30.10 3.09 -1.36
N PHE A 3 -29.98 4.42 -1.49
CA PHE A 3 -28.89 5.18 -0.86
C PHE A 3 -28.90 5.06 0.68
N THR A 4 -30.08 4.97 1.28
CA THR A 4 -30.25 4.82 2.73
C THR A 4 -29.66 3.51 3.25
N ALA A 5 -29.94 2.38 2.60
CA ALA A 5 -29.38 1.08 2.97
C ALA A 5 -27.85 1.02 2.75
N LEU A 6 -27.31 1.79 1.81
CA LEU A 6 -25.85 1.93 1.67
C LEU A 6 -25.25 2.60 2.90
N LEU A 7 -25.83 3.72 3.35
CA LEU A 7 -25.32 4.47 4.49
C LEU A 7 -25.41 3.69 5.82
N GLU A 8 -26.41 2.82 5.97
CA GLU A 8 -26.54 1.96 7.16
C GLU A 8 -25.36 0.99 7.33
N ASN A 9 -24.70 0.61 6.24
CA ASN A 9 -23.54 -0.30 6.24
C ASN A 9 -22.20 0.44 6.15
N TYR A 10 -22.20 1.76 6.21
CA TYR A 10 -21.00 2.60 6.10
C TYR A 10 -20.42 2.93 7.47
N ASP A 11 -19.31 2.30 7.85
CA ASP A 11 -18.61 2.58 9.11
C ASP A 11 -17.41 3.52 8.92
N GLY A 12 -17.71 4.81 8.72
CA GLY A 12 -16.69 5.84 8.51
C GLY A 12 -15.81 6.10 9.74
N LEU A 13 -16.33 5.88 10.95
CA LEU A 13 -15.56 6.09 12.19
C LEU A 13 -14.48 5.02 12.33
N SER A 14 -14.84 3.76 12.11
CA SER A 14 -13.88 2.64 12.13
C SER A 14 -12.78 2.86 11.08
N ALA A 15 -13.12 3.34 9.88
CA ALA A 15 -12.14 3.61 8.83
C ALA A 15 -11.17 4.75 9.20
N LEU A 16 -11.67 5.80 9.85
CA LEU A 16 -10.84 6.87 10.38
C LEU A 16 -9.90 6.38 11.49
N LEU A 17 -10.41 5.59 12.43
CA LEU A 17 -9.60 5.01 13.51
C LEU A 17 -8.52 4.06 12.96
N ALA A 18 -8.86 3.22 11.98
CA ALA A 18 -7.91 2.36 11.29
C ALA A 18 -6.81 3.17 10.59
N LEU A 19 -7.17 4.26 9.89
CA LEU A 19 -6.20 5.17 9.27
C LEU A 19 -5.25 5.79 10.31
N LEU A 20 -5.79 6.29 11.43
CA LEU A 20 -4.98 6.86 12.51
C LEU A 20 -4.07 5.80 13.14
N GLY A 21 -4.57 4.59 13.34
CA GLY A 21 -3.82 3.43 13.82
C GLY A 21 -2.64 3.10 12.92
N VAL A 22 -2.85 3.01 11.60
CA VAL A 22 -1.78 2.79 10.60
C VAL A 22 -0.75 3.92 10.63
N ILE A 23 -1.19 5.18 10.68
CA ILE A 23 -0.27 6.33 10.78
C ILE A 23 0.57 6.26 12.07
N ALA A 24 -0.06 5.94 13.21
CA ALA A 24 0.62 5.81 14.48
C ALA A 24 1.64 4.65 14.44
N LEU A 25 1.24 3.48 13.95
CA LEU A 25 2.10 2.31 13.78
C LEU A 25 3.33 2.62 12.93
N ILE A 26 3.15 3.27 11.78
CA ILE A 26 4.26 3.65 10.89
C ILE A 26 5.19 4.65 11.58
N LYS A 27 4.64 5.68 12.25
CA LYS A 27 5.46 6.70 12.93
C LYS A 27 6.25 6.11 14.09
N VAL A 28 5.61 5.34 14.96
CA VAL A 28 6.23 4.68 16.12
C VAL A 28 7.23 3.63 15.66
N GLY A 29 6.84 2.75 14.73
CA GLY A 29 7.72 1.72 14.18
C GLY A 29 8.98 2.33 13.54
N LYS A 30 8.83 3.40 12.76
CA LYS A 30 9.96 4.14 12.18
C LYS A 30 10.85 4.78 13.25
N PHE A 31 10.26 5.37 14.28
CA PHE A 31 11.01 5.96 15.39
C PHE A 31 11.85 4.89 16.10
N LEU A 32 11.26 3.76 16.45
CA LEU A 32 11.92 2.64 17.12
C LEU A 32 12.98 1.98 16.24
N ALA A 33 12.67 1.68 14.98
CA ALA A 33 13.60 1.06 14.05
C ALA A 33 14.90 1.86 13.91
N PHE A 34 14.80 3.18 13.81
CA PHE A 34 15.99 4.05 13.68
C PHE A 34 16.66 4.42 15.01
N LYS A 35 16.25 3.82 16.13
CA LYS A 35 17.09 3.76 17.35
C LYS A 35 18.20 2.72 17.21
N VAL A 36 18.03 1.71 16.35
CA VAL A 36 19.06 0.70 16.08
C VAL A 36 20.20 1.35 15.29
N PRO A 37 21.46 1.37 15.81
CA PRO A 37 22.57 2.08 15.17
C PRO A 37 22.84 1.64 13.72
N ALA A 38 22.71 0.34 13.43
CA ALA A 38 22.89 -0.18 12.08
C ALA A 38 21.88 0.39 11.08
N LEU A 39 20.59 0.44 11.45
CA LEU A 39 19.53 1.00 10.60
C LEU A 39 19.66 2.52 10.46
N ALA A 40 20.04 3.21 11.54
CA ALA A 40 20.30 4.65 11.51
C ALA A 40 21.46 5.02 10.57
N ARG A 41 22.56 4.25 10.60
CA ARG A 41 23.69 4.41 9.68
C ARG A 41 23.26 4.19 8.23
N MET A 42 22.53 3.11 7.94
CA MET A 42 22.03 2.83 6.59
C MET A 42 21.11 3.94 6.07
N LYS A 43 20.21 4.47 6.92
CA LYS A 43 19.36 5.61 6.57
C LYS A 43 20.16 6.85 6.20
N LYS A 44 21.29 7.12 6.87
CA LYS A 44 22.17 8.25 6.53
C LYS A 44 22.79 8.05 5.15
N ILE A 45 23.31 6.84 4.87
CA ILE A 45 23.87 6.48 3.55
C ILE A 45 22.82 6.66 2.46
N ASN A 46 21.62 6.08 2.64
CA ASN A 46 20.53 6.20 1.68
C ASN A 46 20.15 7.65 1.41
N ARG A 47 20.12 8.52 2.43
CA ARG A 47 19.80 9.95 2.24
C ARG A 47 20.81 10.68 1.37
N GLU A 48 22.10 10.37 1.48
CA GLU A 48 23.12 10.99 0.63
C GLU A 48 23.01 10.51 -0.82
N GLU A 49 22.74 9.22 -1.05
CA GLU A 49 22.51 8.68 -2.38
C GLU A 49 21.18 9.15 -3.00
N ASP A 50 20.12 9.26 -2.20
CA ASP A 50 18.80 9.75 -2.62
C ASP A 50 18.90 11.18 -3.16
N LYS A 51 19.74 12.05 -2.58
CA LYS A 51 19.97 13.42 -3.09
C LYS A 51 20.50 13.41 -4.52
N LYS A 52 21.47 12.54 -4.82
CA LYS A 52 22.06 12.41 -6.16
C LYS A 52 21.02 11.94 -7.16
N LYS A 53 20.17 10.98 -6.77
CA LYS A 53 19.08 10.45 -7.61
C LYS A 53 18.00 11.50 -7.87
N LEU A 54 17.57 12.22 -6.83
CA LEU A 54 16.56 13.28 -6.92
C LEU A 54 17.01 14.51 -7.72
N ALA A 55 18.32 14.68 -7.94
CA ALA A 55 18.87 15.70 -8.83
C ALA A 55 18.73 15.32 -10.32
N GLN A 56 18.55 14.03 -10.63
CA GLN A 56 18.32 13.59 -12.01
C GLN A 56 16.91 13.98 -12.46
N ALA A 57 16.80 14.52 -13.68
CA ALA A 57 15.53 15.02 -14.23
C ALA A 57 14.40 13.98 -14.25
N LYS A 58 14.74 12.68 -14.38
CA LYS A 58 13.76 11.60 -14.48
C LYS A 58 13.02 11.26 -13.17
N TYR A 59 13.61 11.50 -12.01
CA TYR A 59 13.10 10.98 -10.74
C TYR A 59 11.86 11.75 -10.24
N ARG A 60 11.98 13.08 -10.12
CA ARG A 60 10.92 13.91 -9.51
C ARG A 60 9.57 13.82 -10.23
N PRO A 61 9.49 13.90 -11.58
CA PRO A 61 8.22 13.79 -12.29
C PRO A 61 7.56 12.42 -12.08
N MET A 62 8.36 11.35 -12.13
CA MET A 62 7.88 9.98 -11.95
C MET A 62 7.30 9.77 -10.54
N ILE A 63 8.08 10.15 -9.51
CA ILE A 63 7.65 10.07 -8.11
C ILE A 63 6.38 10.90 -7.88
N LYS A 64 6.32 12.13 -8.40
CA LYS A 64 5.14 13.00 -8.24
C LYS A 64 3.90 12.34 -8.85
N SER A 65 4.01 11.81 -10.06
CA SER A 65 2.88 11.17 -10.75
C SER A 65 2.42 9.90 -10.03
N SER A 66 3.35 9.02 -9.66
CA SER A 66 3.04 7.80 -8.89
C SER A 66 2.42 8.12 -7.54
N ARG A 67 2.95 9.12 -6.82
CA ARG A 67 2.38 9.59 -5.55
C ARG A 67 0.96 10.13 -5.70
N ASN A 68 0.65 10.84 -6.77
CA ASN A 68 -0.69 11.37 -7.00
C ASN A 68 -1.71 10.25 -7.23
N VAL A 69 -1.34 9.23 -8.02
CA VAL A 69 -2.16 8.02 -8.18
C VAL A 69 -2.31 7.28 -6.86
N GLY A 70 -1.22 7.12 -6.12
CA GLY A 70 -1.24 6.50 -4.80
C GLY A 70 -2.15 7.23 -3.82
N LEU A 71 -2.13 8.56 -3.80
CA LEU A 71 -3.03 9.37 -2.99
C LEU A 71 -4.49 9.15 -3.39
N ALA A 72 -4.80 9.19 -4.69
CA ALA A 72 -6.15 8.96 -5.18
C ALA A 72 -6.67 7.57 -4.78
N CYS A 73 -5.88 6.51 -4.98
CA CYS A 73 -6.24 5.15 -4.58
C CYS A 73 -6.45 5.01 -3.08
N ASN A 74 -5.56 5.60 -2.25
CA ASN A 74 -5.73 5.54 -0.79
C ASN A 74 -6.94 6.33 -0.31
N LEU A 75 -7.23 7.49 -0.89
CA LEU A 75 -8.46 8.24 -0.57
C LEU A 75 -9.70 7.43 -0.93
N THR A 76 -9.73 6.83 -2.12
CA THR A 76 -10.81 5.91 -2.52
C THR A 76 -10.92 4.75 -1.55
N PHE A 77 -9.81 4.14 -1.16
CA PHE A 77 -9.83 3.04 -0.20
C PHE A 77 -10.42 3.45 1.14
N PHE A 78 -9.85 4.46 1.81
CA PHE A 78 -10.26 4.83 3.16
C PHE A 78 -11.65 5.49 3.22
N ILE A 79 -12.08 6.18 2.16
CA ILE A 79 -13.37 6.91 2.15
C ILE A 79 -14.50 6.07 1.56
N VAL A 80 -14.22 5.28 0.52
CA VAL A 80 -15.27 4.61 -0.29
C VAL A 80 -15.35 3.12 -0.02
N VAL A 81 -14.23 2.44 0.23
CA VAL A 81 -14.21 0.96 0.30
C VAL A 81 -14.14 0.46 1.74
N LEU A 82 -13.09 0.87 2.47
CA LEU A 82 -12.79 0.39 3.81
C LEU A 82 -13.97 0.51 4.80
N PRO A 83 -14.78 1.59 4.80
CA PRO A 83 -15.93 1.70 5.70
C PRO A 83 -16.95 0.56 5.59
N PHE A 84 -16.98 -0.17 4.47
CA PHE A 84 -17.85 -1.33 4.27
C PHE A 84 -17.18 -2.67 4.60
N CYS A 85 -15.89 -2.66 4.90
CA CYS A 85 -15.07 -3.87 5.05
C CYS A 85 -14.58 -4.10 6.47
N ILE A 86 -14.85 -3.19 7.42
CA ILE A 86 -14.34 -3.28 8.79
C ILE A 86 -15.40 -2.98 9.83
N THR A 87 -15.11 -3.34 11.08
CA THR A 87 -15.96 -3.11 12.25
C THR A 87 -15.12 -2.93 13.52
N MET A 88 -15.66 -2.18 14.48
CA MET A 88 -15.12 -2.05 15.85
C MET A 88 -15.75 -3.05 16.83
N ALA A 89 -16.45 -4.07 16.34
CA ALA A 89 -16.90 -5.17 17.18
C ALA A 89 -15.72 -5.82 17.90
N SER A 90 -15.93 -6.29 19.14
CA SER A 90 -14.86 -6.91 19.91
C SER A 90 -14.53 -8.30 19.35
N THR A 91 -13.24 -8.59 19.19
CA THR A 91 -12.75 -9.91 18.82
C THR A 91 -11.41 -10.20 19.53
N PRO A 92 -11.03 -11.47 19.72
CA PRO A 92 -9.71 -11.80 20.22
C PRO A 92 -8.60 -11.27 19.31
N ALA A 93 -7.56 -10.65 19.89
CA ALA A 93 -6.46 -10.03 19.13
C ALA A 93 -5.76 -10.98 18.13
N TRP A 94 -5.70 -12.29 18.44
CA TRP A 94 -5.12 -13.27 17.54
C TRP A 94 -5.91 -13.41 16.22
N LYS A 95 -7.24 -13.18 16.24
CA LYS A 95 -8.06 -13.18 15.02
C LYS A 95 -7.74 -11.98 14.13
N ILE A 96 -7.54 -10.79 14.72
CA ILE A 96 -7.08 -9.61 13.98
C ILE A 96 -5.74 -9.89 13.29
N LEU A 97 -4.80 -10.51 14.01
CA LEU A 97 -3.51 -10.90 13.43
C LEU A 97 -3.67 -11.94 12.31
N LEU A 98 -4.56 -12.92 12.49
CA LEU A 98 -4.86 -13.91 11.45
C LEU A 98 -5.47 -13.25 10.21
N ASP A 99 -6.43 -12.33 10.38
CA ASP A 99 -7.05 -11.60 9.28
C ASP A 99 -6.02 -10.77 8.51
N VAL A 100 -5.10 -10.09 9.22
CA VAL A 100 -3.97 -9.38 8.60
C VAL A 100 -3.12 -10.34 7.77
N VAL A 101 -2.77 -11.51 8.31
CA VAL A 101 -1.99 -12.51 7.58
C VAL A 101 -2.74 -13.00 6.34
N ILE A 102 -4.03 -13.32 6.46
CA ILE A 102 -4.85 -13.79 5.33
C ILE A 102 -4.92 -12.73 4.23
N ILE A 103 -5.22 -11.47 4.58
CA ILE A 103 -5.29 -10.35 3.63
C ILE A 103 -3.95 -10.19 2.91
N LEU A 104 -2.83 -10.20 3.65
CA LEU A 104 -1.51 -10.03 3.06
C LEU A 104 -1.11 -11.21 2.17
N MET A 105 -1.36 -12.45 2.59
CA MET A 105 -1.05 -13.63 1.78
C MET A 105 -1.90 -13.70 0.51
N PHE A 106 -3.18 -13.35 0.59
CA PHE A 106 -4.04 -13.27 -0.58
C PHE A 106 -3.54 -12.20 -1.56
N TYR A 107 -3.30 -10.99 -1.06
CA TYR A 107 -2.76 -9.90 -1.86
C TYR A 107 -1.40 -10.28 -2.50
N ASP A 108 -0.47 -10.79 -1.70
CA ASP A 108 0.88 -11.14 -2.15
C ASP A 108 0.85 -12.26 -3.20
N PHE A 109 -0.05 -13.23 -3.07
CA PHE A 109 -0.21 -14.28 -4.08
C PHE A 109 -0.60 -13.71 -5.44
N PHE A 110 -1.63 -12.86 -5.50
CA PHE A 110 -2.05 -12.25 -6.76
C PHE A 110 -1.06 -11.22 -7.26
N TYR A 111 -0.41 -10.47 -6.37
CA TYR A 111 0.61 -9.50 -6.73
C TYR A 111 1.84 -10.21 -7.30
N TYR A 112 2.26 -11.33 -6.71
CA TYR A 112 3.31 -12.19 -7.24
C TYR A 112 2.97 -12.69 -8.64
N CYS A 113 1.74 -13.18 -8.86
CA CYS A 113 1.30 -13.62 -10.18
C CYS A 113 1.33 -12.47 -11.20
N ALA A 114 0.81 -11.29 -10.85
CA ALA A 114 0.85 -10.11 -11.69
C ALA A 114 2.30 -9.70 -12.01
N HIS A 115 3.15 -9.66 -10.99
CA HIS A 115 4.55 -9.29 -11.13
C HIS A 115 5.32 -10.28 -12.01
N ARG A 116 5.22 -11.58 -11.71
CA ARG A 116 5.97 -12.63 -12.39
C ARG A 116 5.52 -12.86 -13.82
N PHE A 117 4.21 -13.00 -14.04
CA PHE A 117 3.68 -13.44 -15.34
C PHE A 117 3.26 -12.28 -16.23
N TRP A 118 2.80 -11.16 -15.67
CA TRP A 118 2.34 -10.02 -16.46
C TRP A 118 3.41 -8.93 -16.58
N PHE A 119 3.99 -8.48 -15.46
CA PHE A 119 4.96 -7.38 -15.48
C PHE A 119 6.29 -7.82 -16.10
N HIS A 120 6.72 -9.05 -15.83
CA HIS A 120 7.90 -9.64 -16.46
C HIS A 120 7.59 -10.49 -17.71
N GLY A 121 6.32 -10.62 -18.09
CA GLY A 121 5.89 -11.35 -19.28
C GLY A 121 6.09 -10.60 -20.59
N ASN A 122 5.46 -11.10 -21.65
CA ASN A 122 5.45 -10.45 -22.95
C ASN A 122 4.29 -9.47 -23.03
N GLY A 123 4.58 -8.16 -23.08
CA GLY A 123 3.54 -7.15 -23.32
C GLY A 123 3.92 -5.73 -22.86
N PRO A 124 2.95 -4.80 -22.90
CA PRO A 124 3.14 -3.41 -22.50
C PRO A 124 3.59 -3.25 -21.04
N MET A 125 3.10 -4.11 -20.14
CA MET A 125 3.48 -4.05 -18.73
C MET A 125 4.96 -4.28 -18.49
N ARG A 126 5.66 -5.01 -19.37
CA ARG A 126 7.12 -5.13 -19.30
C ARG A 126 7.84 -3.81 -19.47
N LYS A 127 7.35 -2.95 -20.38
CA LYS A 127 7.93 -1.61 -20.58
C LYS A 127 7.62 -0.69 -19.40
N ILE A 128 6.41 -0.79 -18.85
CA ILE A 128 5.97 -0.04 -17.69
C ILE A 128 6.81 -0.41 -16.46
N HIS A 129 6.92 -1.71 -16.17
CA HIS A 129 7.67 -2.22 -15.04
C HIS A 129 9.19 -2.03 -15.19
N ALA A 130 9.70 -1.97 -16.42
CA ALA A 130 11.09 -1.64 -16.68
C ALA A 130 11.50 -0.27 -16.11
N VAL A 131 10.56 0.68 -15.91
CA VAL A 131 10.84 1.96 -15.23
C VAL A 131 11.37 1.71 -13.82
N HIS A 132 10.69 0.86 -13.05
CA HIS A 132 11.11 0.51 -11.70
C HIS A 132 12.50 -0.15 -11.70
N HIS A 133 12.73 -1.08 -12.64
CA HIS A 133 14.02 -1.77 -12.79
C HIS A 133 15.18 -0.92 -13.31
N GLN A 134 14.95 0.35 -13.69
CA GLN A 134 16.06 1.27 -13.96
C GLN A 134 16.87 1.58 -12.68
N ALA A 135 16.27 1.41 -11.49
CA ALA A 135 16.91 1.61 -10.21
C ALA A 135 17.78 0.41 -9.79
N ARG A 136 18.96 0.25 -10.42
CA ARG A 136 19.85 -0.91 -10.23
C ARG A 136 20.58 -0.97 -8.88
N SER A 137 20.60 0.14 -8.13
CA SER A 137 21.25 0.24 -6.82
C SER A 137 20.26 0.84 -5.83
N PRO A 138 19.26 0.05 -5.38
CA PRO A 138 18.07 0.57 -4.73
C PRO A 138 18.38 1.26 -3.40
N THR A 139 17.85 2.47 -3.24
CA THR A 139 17.79 3.23 -1.98
C THR A 139 16.33 3.59 -1.68
N PHE A 140 16.08 4.34 -0.61
CA PHE A 140 14.71 4.64 -0.19
C PHE A 140 13.90 5.35 -1.30
N VAL A 141 14.50 6.27 -2.05
CA VAL A 141 13.77 6.99 -3.10
C VAL A 141 13.36 6.10 -4.28
N ASP A 142 14.06 4.99 -4.52
CA ASP A 142 13.74 4.09 -5.62
C ASP A 142 12.46 3.28 -5.37
N ALA A 143 12.11 3.07 -4.10
CA ALA A 143 10.80 2.52 -3.74
C ALA A 143 9.64 3.42 -4.19
N LEU A 144 9.91 4.72 -4.42
CA LEU A 144 8.95 5.69 -4.96
C LEU A 144 9.12 5.91 -6.47
N TYR A 145 10.18 5.38 -7.07
CA TYR A 145 10.47 5.47 -8.50
C TYR A 145 9.79 4.30 -9.23
N VAL A 146 8.46 4.39 -9.31
CA VAL A 146 7.59 3.38 -9.90
C VAL A 146 6.68 4.06 -10.91
N HIS A 147 6.31 3.37 -11.99
CA HIS A 147 5.37 3.92 -12.95
C HIS A 147 3.97 4.07 -12.30
N PRO A 148 3.24 5.19 -12.51
CA PRO A 148 1.95 5.41 -11.86
C PRO A 148 0.93 4.31 -12.12
N PHE A 149 0.95 3.71 -13.31
CA PHE A 149 0.09 2.57 -13.63
C PHE A 149 0.42 1.31 -12.83
N GLU A 150 1.70 1.07 -12.50
CA GLU A 150 2.09 -0.03 -11.62
C GLU A 150 1.64 0.25 -10.18
N THR A 151 1.76 1.51 -9.71
CA THR A 151 1.18 1.93 -8.42
C THR A 151 -0.33 1.71 -8.37
N PHE A 152 -1.05 2.06 -9.44
CA PHE A 152 -2.48 1.80 -9.55
C PHE A 152 -2.80 0.30 -9.44
N ILE A 153 -2.11 -0.55 -10.21
CA ILE A 153 -2.36 -2.00 -10.19
C ILE A 153 -2.12 -2.57 -8.79
N GLY A 154 -0.99 -2.22 -8.15
CA GLY A 154 -0.68 -2.70 -6.80
C GLY A 154 -1.75 -2.29 -5.79
N LEU A 155 -2.14 -1.01 -5.76
CA LEU A 155 -3.15 -0.54 -4.81
C LEU A 155 -4.56 -1.04 -5.15
N ALA A 156 -4.95 -1.10 -6.42
CA ALA A 156 -6.23 -1.64 -6.84
C ALA A 156 -6.36 -3.11 -6.45
N LEU A 157 -5.29 -3.90 -6.61
CA LEU A 157 -5.28 -5.29 -6.21
C LEU A 157 -5.41 -5.44 -4.69
N TYR A 158 -4.75 -4.60 -3.90
CA TYR A 158 -4.92 -4.58 -2.43
C TYR A 158 -6.35 -4.23 -2.02
N ILE A 159 -6.92 -3.18 -2.62
CA ILE A 159 -8.30 -2.74 -2.37
C ILE A 159 -9.30 -3.86 -2.72
N VAL A 160 -9.15 -4.48 -3.90
CA VAL A 160 -10.02 -5.59 -4.33
C VAL A 160 -9.86 -6.81 -3.44
N SER A 161 -8.63 -7.11 -2.98
CA SER A 161 -8.38 -8.22 -2.06
C SER A 161 -9.15 -8.05 -0.76
N ILE A 162 -9.08 -6.86 -0.14
CA ILE A 162 -9.82 -6.56 1.09
C ILE A 162 -11.33 -6.61 0.85
N ALA A 163 -11.83 -5.95 -0.21
CA ALA A 163 -13.26 -5.93 -0.50
C ALA A 163 -13.83 -7.33 -0.76
N LEU A 164 -13.11 -8.15 -1.53
CA LEU A 164 -13.51 -9.52 -1.83
C LEU A 164 -13.48 -10.40 -0.59
N LEU A 165 -12.40 -10.36 0.19
CA LEU A 165 -12.31 -11.18 1.41
C LEU A 165 -13.35 -10.73 2.45
N ALA A 166 -13.61 -9.42 2.59
CA ALA A 166 -14.67 -8.93 3.48
C ALA A 166 -16.06 -9.41 3.02
N ALA A 167 -16.31 -9.46 1.72
CA ALA A 167 -17.57 -10.00 1.18
C ALA A 167 -17.71 -11.51 1.43
N LEU A 168 -16.62 -12.27 1.50
CA LEU A 168 -16.61 -13.72 1.69
C LEU A 168 -16.57 -14.15 3.16
N MET A 169 -15.87 -13.38 4.00
CA MET A 169 -15.56 -13.73 5.39
C MET A 169 -16.29 -12.85 6.41
N GLY A 170 -16.96 -11.79 5.96
CA GLY A 170 -17.50 -10.73 6.81
C GLY A 170 -16.50 -9.59 7.05
N PRO A 171 -16.94 -8.49 7.69
CA PRO A 171 -16.09 -7.35 7.97
C PRO A 171 -14.94 -7.70 8.93
N PHE A 172 -13.77 -7.11 8.70
CA PHE A 172 -12.58 -7.29 9.52
C PHE A 172 -12.61 -6.42 10.77
N HIS A 173 -11.99 -6.90 11.84
CA HIS A 173 -11.99 -6.21 13.12
C HIS A 173 -10.75 -5.31 13.24
N VAL A 174 -10.93 -4.09 13.76
CA VAL A 174 -9.86 -3.08 13.92
C VAL A 174 -9.72 -2.58 15.36
#